data_AF-A0A1C5WZB9-F1
#
_entry.id   AF-A0A1C5WZB9-F1
#
_cell.length_a   1.000
_cell.length_b   1.000
_cell.length_c   1.000
_cell.angle_alpha   90.00
_cell.angle_beta   90.00
_cell.angle_gamma   90.00
#
_symmetry.space_group_name_H-M   'P 1'
#
loop_
_entity.id
_entity.type
_entity.pdbx_description
1 polymer ?
#
loop_
_entity_poly.entity_id
_entity_poly.type
_entity_poly.pdbx_seq_one_letter_code
_entity_poly.pdbx_strand_id
1 'polypeptide(L)'
;MKKLVFWAMMTLGVISLQSCDKEDDNNLQISAGLQEAFDARYPHASRVDWERTGEFYEAEFTENGGEHKAWFTFEGVWVMTEYDIPFTRLPQAVQDAFAAGTYASWRVDDVDKIEKSDMSVVYIIEVESGTQEYELTYLEDGTLIRENTEWSEHLPVAPDQLSSVKELVKEMYPQASILDIEEEKGNIEVEIRDGGRQKEVYFKLADGKPVWMHTSYEVERYEIKNLPEAVQQALQALSGSGMEVDDIDFFETPQGNYYRVEVEDRDVDKYVYVAENGEMLQMRLKNHV
;
A
#
# COMPACT_ATOMS: atom_id res chain seq x y z
N MET A 1 17.40 25.53 -61.18
CA MET A 1 15.97 25.85 -60.99
C MET A 1 15.61 25.60 -59.54
N LYS A 2 15.11 26.64 -58.86
CA LYS A 2 14.35 26.70 -57.59
C LYS A 2 14.81 25.82 -56.40
N LYS A 3 15.39 26.53 -55.40
CA LYS A 3 15.23 26.50 -53.92
C LYS A 3 14.83 25.17 -53.27
N LEU A 4 15.46 24.74 -52.18
CA LEU A 4 15.10 25.20 -50.83
C LEU A 4 16.26 25.00 -49.82
N VAL A 5 16.52 26.08 -49.08
CA VAL A 5 17.29 26.12 -47.83
C VAL A 5 16.35 25.67 -46.72
N PHE A 6 16.69 24.64 -45.96
CA PHE A 6 16.04 24.34 -44.69
C PHE A 6 16.99 24.68 -43.55
N TRP A 7 16.60 25.73 -42.84
CA TRP A 7 17.21 26.23 -41.63
C TRP A 7 16.98 25.23 -40.51
N ALA A 8 18.05 24.86 -39.81
CA ALA A 8 17.98 24.22 -38.51
C ALA A 8 17.31 25.18 -37.52
N MET A 9 16.15 24.77 -36.98
CA MET A 9 15.53 25.44 -35.85
C MET A 9 15.48 24.44 -34.71
N MET A 10 16.51 24.51 -33.87
CA MET A 10 16.63 23.81 -32.61
C MET A 10 15.67 24.49 -31.63
N THR A 11 14.41 24.08 -31.62
CA THR A 11 13.47 24.46 -30.57
C THR A 11 13.74 23.62 -29.35
N LEU A 12 14.31 24.24 -28.32
CA LEU A 12 14.22 23.76 -26.93
C LEU A 12 12.74 23.61 -26.60
N GLY A 13 12.25 22.37 -26.64
CA GLY A 13 11.04 22.00 -25.90
C GLY A 13 11.44 21.86 -24.44
N VAL A 14 11.20 22.91 -23.65
CA VAL A 14 11.22 22.83 -22.20
C VAL A 14 10.09 21.88 -21.82
N ILE A 15 10.45 20.63 -21.53
CA ILE A 15 9.55 19.71 -20.84
C ILE A 15 9.50 20.26 -19.42
N SER A 16 8.42 20.98 -19.12
CA SER A 16 8.04 21.31 -17.76
C SER A 16 7.85 19.98 -17.02
N LEU A 17 8.87 19.57 -16.28
CA LEU A 17 8.70 18.66 -15.17
C LEU A 17 7.68 19.35 -14.26
N GLN A 18 6.45 18.83 -14.22
CA GLN A 18 5.57 19.09 -13.09
C GLN A 18 6.17 18.33 -11.92
N SER A 19 7.20 18.93 -11.33
CA SER A 19 7.49 18.74 -9.91
C SER A 19 6.18 19.10 -9.20
N CYS A 20 5.67 18.22 -8.35
CA CYS A 20 4.69 18.65 -7.38
C CYS A 20 5.30 19.84 -6.64
N ASP A 21 4.74 21.02 -6.86
CA ASP A 21 5.07 22.19 -6.07
C ASP A 21 4.60 21.86 -4.65
N LYS A 22 5.56 21.64 -3.75
CA LYS A 22 5.37 21.89 -2.33
C LYS A 22 5.16 23.39 -2.21
N GLU A 23 3.91 23.83 -2.38
CA GLU A 23 3.52 25.20 -2.04
C GLU A 23 3.53 25.29 -0.52
N ASP A 24 4.54 25.95 0.05
CA ASP A 24 4.51 26.44 1.42
C ASP A 24 3.27 27.36 1.56
N ASP A 25 2.15 26.80 2.02
CA ASP A 25 0.88 27.51 2.19
C ASP A 25 0.99 28.45 3.39
N ASN A 26 1.61 29.61 3.17
CA ASN A 26 1.76 30.70 4.13
C ASN A 26 0.43 31.27 4.63
N ASN A 27 -0.72 30.67 4.29
CA ASN A 27 -2.05 31.08 4.73
C ASN A 27 -2.92 29.91 5.22
N LEU A 28 -2.33 28.77 5.57
CA LEU A 28 -3.06 27.64 6.15
C LEU A 28 -3.83 28.07 7.41
N GLN A 29 -5.15 27.93 7.37
CA GLN A 29 -6.04 28.29 8.46
C GLN A 29 -6.34 27.06 9.32
N ILE A 30 -5.75 27.01 10.52
CA ILE A 30 -6.07 26.02 11.55
C ILE A 30 -7.29 26.51 12.34
N SER A 31 -8.35 25.69 12.39
CA SER A 31 -9.55 26.04 13.16
C SER A 31 -9.26 25.95 14.66
N ALA A 32 -9.97 26.76 15.47
CA ALA A 32 -9.78 26.71 16.92
C ALA A 32 -10.13 25.33 17.52
N GLY A 33 -11.12 24.64 16.94
CA GLY A 33 -11.49 23.29 17.36
C GLY A 33 -10.43 22.25 17.01
N LEU A 34 -9.80 22.39 15.83
CA LEU A 34 -8.67 21.56 15.42
C LEU A 34 -7.47 21.74 16.36
N GLN A 35 -7.09 23.00 16.64
CA GLN A 35 -5.99 23.28 17.56
C GLN A 35 -6.27 22.73 18.97
N GLU A 36 -7.50 22.90 19.49
CA GLU A 36 -7.88 22.36 20.81
C GLU A 36 -7.83 20.83 20.84
N ALA A 37 -8.27 20.15 19.77
CA ALA A 37 -8.19 18.70 19.65
C ALA A 37 -6.74 18.21 19.61
N PHE A 38 -5.87 18.89 18.87
CA PHE A 38 -4.45 18.60 18.82
C PHE A 38 -3.79 18.77 20.20
N ASP A 39 -3.97 19.93 20.84
CA ASP A 39 -3.38 20.25 22.15
C ASP A 39 -3.86 19.29 23.26
N ALA A 40 -5.12 18.86 23.18
CA ALA A 40 -5.69 17.89 24.11
C ALA A 40 -5.09 16.48 23.93
N ARG A 41 -4.77 16.10 22.69
CA ARG A 41 -4.19 14.79 22.37
C ARG A 41 -2.68 14.75 22.61
N TYR A 42 -1.97 15.83 22.29
CA TYR A 42 -0.50 15.94 22.40
C TYR A 42 -0.09 17.11 23.30
N PRO A 43 -0.35 17.03 24.62
CA PRO A 43 -0.11 18.14 25.54
C PRO A 43 1.38 18.48 25.75
N HIS A 44 2.30 17.65 25.23
CA HIS A 44 3.74 17.88 25.30
C HIS A 44 4.39 18.08 23.92
N ALA A 45 3.58 18.19 22.86
CA ALA A 45 4.06 18.50 21.53
C ALA A 45 4.79 19.85 21.48
N SER A 46 5.83 19.89 20.66
CA SER A 46 6.63 21.09 20.39
C SER A 46 7.04 21.10 18.93
N ARG A 47 7.47 22.27 18.43
CA ARG A 47 7.89 22.44 17.01
C ARG A 47 6.82 21.98 16.02
N VAL A 48 5.55 22.26 16.35
CA VAL A 48 4.41 21.88 15.51
C VAL A 48 4.46 22.69 14.22
N ASP A 49 4.50 22.00 13.09
CA ASP A 49 4.29 22.54 11.76
C ASP A 49 3.03 21.91 11.16
N TRP A 50 2.27 22.71 10.43
CA TRP A 50 1.01 22.25 9.85
C TRP A 50 1.05 22.35 8.34
N GLU A 51 0.61 21.29 7.69
CA GLU A 51 0.37 21.27 6.25
C GLU A 51 -1.01 20.70 5.91
N ARG A 52 -1.40 20.87 4.65
CA ARG A 52 -2.64 20.32 4.13
C ARG A 52 -2.34 19.13 3.22
N THR A 53 -2.74 17.95 3.65
CA THR A 53 -2.54 16.69 2.93
C THR A 53 -3.91 16.18 2.49
N GLY A 54 -4.26 16.42 1.21
CA GLY A 54 -5.58 16.11 0.67
C GLY A 54 -6.72 16.86 1.41
N GLU A 55 -7.60 16.11 2.05
CA GLU A 55 -8.70 16.65 2.87
C GLU A 55 -8.33 16.85 4.35
N PHE A 56 -7.15 16.40 4.76
CA PHE A 56 -6.69 16.44 6.14
C PHE A 56 -5.78 17.62 6.41
N TYR A 57 -5.66 17.91 7.70
CA TYR A 57 -4.64 18.77 8.28
C TYR A 57 -3.63 17.88 8.97
N GLU A 58 -2.42 17.88 8.45
CA GLU A 58 -1.29 17.14 8.97
C GLU A 58 -0.48 18.04 9.89
N ALA A 59 -0.27 17.61 11.12
CA ALA A 59 0.65 18.23 12.06
C ALA A 59 1.90 17.38 12.18
N GLU A 60 3.04 17.90 11.76
CA GLU A 60 4.36 17.38 12.11
C GLU A 60 4.79 18.01 13.43
N PHE A 61 5.24 17.22 14.40
CA PHE A 61 5.63 17.72 15.72
C PHE A 61 6.67 16.83 16.40
N THR A 62 7.37 17.41 17.37
CA THR A 62 8.29 16.67 18.24
C THR A 62 7.65 16.41 19.60
N GLU A 63 7.60 15.15 20.03
CA GLU A 63 7.23 14.74 21.40
C GLU A 63 8.12 13.55 21.83
N ASN A 64 8.44 13.43 23.13
CA ASN A 64 9.25 12.32 23.68
C ASN A 64 10.61 12.05 23.00
N GLY A 65 11.12 13.02 22.23
CA GLY A 65 12.41 12.93 21.54
C GLY A 65 12.34 12.37 20.11
N GLY A 66 11.15 12.07 19.58
CA GLY A 66 10.91 11.66 18.19
C GLY A 66 10.08 12.69 17.41
N GLU A 67 10.12 12.59 16.08
CA GLU A 67 9.26 13.33 15.17
C GLU A 67 8.01 12.49 14.88
N HIS A 68 6.85 13.12 14.85
CA HIS A 68 5.57 12.45 14.74
C HIS A 68 4.67 13.24 13.79
N LYS A 69 3.77 12.53 13.12
CA LYS A 69 2.75 13.14 12.26
C LYS A 69 1.37 12.76 12.75
N ALA A 70 0.45 13.72 12.75
CA ALA A 70 -0.93 13.47 13.10
C ALA A 70 -1.89 14.14 12.12
N TRP A 71 -2.88 13.38 11.67
CA TRP A 71 -3.88 13.84 10.71
C TRP A 71 -5.21 14.06 11.40
N PHE A 72 -5.80 15.21 11.11
CA PHE A 72 -7.10 15.61 11.61
C PHE A 72 -7.98 16.16 10.48
N THR A 73 -9.31 16.08 10.65
CA THR A 73 -10.24 16.83 9.80
C THR A 73 -10.25 18.31 10.18
N PHE A 74 -10.82 19.16 9.32
CA PHE A 74 -10.99 20.59 9.62
C PHE A 74 -11.74 20.87 10.93
N GLU A 75 -12.67 19.99 11.30
CA GLU A 75 -13.47 20.05 12.53
C GLU A 75 -12.71 19.58 13.78
N GLY A 76 -11.46 19.13 13.64
CA GLY A 76 -10.66 18.62 14.75
C GLY A 76 -10.92 17.15 15.10
N VAL A 77 -11.48 16.36 14.19
CA VAL A 77 -11.59 14.92 14.38
C VAL A 77 -10.25 14.28 14.08
N TRP A 78 -9.66 13.60 15.07
CA TRP A 78 -8.43 12.83 14.88
C TRP A 78 -8.68 11.61 13.99
N VAL A 79 -7.80 11.41 12.99
CA VAL A 79 -7.93 10.32 12.02
C VAL A 79 -6.79 9.31 12.16
N MET A 80 -5.55 9.79 12.29
CA MET A 80 -4.36 8.94 12.36
C MET A 80 -3.20 9.63 13.06
N THR A 81 -2.29 8.85 13.63
CA THR A 81 -0.97 9.30 14.10
C THR A 81 0.08 8.30 13.65
N GLU A 82 1.18 8.81 13.13
CA GLU A 82 2.40 8.07 12.85
C GLU A 82 3.45 8.51 13.87
N TYR A 83 4.06 7.54 14.52
CA TYR A 83 5.13 7.77 15.47
C TYR A 83 6.40 7.05 14.99
N ASP A 84 7.44 7.81 14.68
CA ASP A 84 8.81 7.31 14.64
C ASP A 84 9.16 6.77 16.04
N ILE A 85 9.46 5.47 16.10
CA ILE A 85 9.86 4.79 17.32
C ILE A 85 11.10 3.94 17.08
N PRO A 86 12.01 3.80 18.06
CA PRO A 86 13.11 2.85 17.90
C PRO A 86 12.57 1.41 17.91
N PHE A 87 13.17 0.51 17.12
CA PHE A 87 12.81 -0.93 17.06
C PHE A 87 12.57 -1.59 18.43
N THR A 88 13.34 -1.22 19.46
CA THR A 88 13.18 -1.72 20.85
C THR A 88 11.83 -1.39 21.51
N ARG A 89 11.04 -0.49 20.93
CA ARG A 89 9.70 -0.08 21.39
C ARG A 89 8.58 -0.83 20.71
N LEU A 90 8.88 -1.62 19.68
CA LEU A 90 7.93 -2.55 19.07
C LEU A 90 7.38 -3.54 20.11
N PRO A 91 6.13 -4.03 19.94
CA PRO A 91 5.65 -5.16 20.72
C PRO A 91 6.59 -6.36 20.60
N GLN A 92 6.73 -7.14 21.68
CA GLN A 92 7.63 -8.30 21.67
C GLN A 92 7.25 -9.31 20.58
N ALA A 93 5.95 -9.47 20.30
CA ALA A 93 5.48 -10.38 19.27
C ALA A 93 5.95 -9.96 17.86
N VAL A 94 5.98 -8.65 17.57
CA VAL A 94 6.50 -8.11 16.32
C VAL A 94 8.01 -8.32 16.22
N GLN A 95 8.77 -8.04 17.31
CA GLN A 95 10.21 -8.28 17.33
C GLN A 95 10.55 -9.76 17.10
N ASP A 96 9.80 -10.67 17.73
CA ASP A 96 9.98 -12.12 17.60
C ASP A 96 9.63 -12.59 16.18
N ALA A 97 8.54 -12.07 15.60
CA ALA A 97 8.13 -12.38 14.23
C ALA A 97 9.17 -11.89 13.21
N PHE A 98 9.65 -10.66 13.35
CA PHE A 98 10.72 -10.11 12.52
C PHE A 98 11.99 -10.96 12.60
N ALA A 99 12.44 -11.30 13.82
CA ALA A 99 13.65 -12.10 14.04
C ALA A 99 13.55 -13.54 13.51
N ALA A 100 12.34 -14.07 13.32
CA ALA A 100 12.09 -15.39 12.74
C ALA A 100 11.87 -15.35 11.22
N GLY A 101 11.65 -14.17 10.65
CA GLY A 101 11.27 -13.98 9.24
C GLY A 101 12.45 -13.90 8.27
N THR A 102 12.10 -13.72 6.98
CA THR A 102 13.04 -13.64 5.85
C THR A 102 14.07 -12.51 6.02
N TYR A 103 13.64 -11.39 6.62
CA TYR A 103 14.42 -10.16 6.71
C TYR A 103 15.22 -10.02 8.00
N ALA A 104 15.26 -11.04 8.86
CA ALA A 104 15.89 -10.98 10.19
C ALA A 104 17.39 -10.56 10.19
N SER A 105 18.08 -10.71 9.06
CA SER A 105 19.49 -10.34 8.90
C SER A 105 19.71 -9.00 8.18
N TRP A 106 18.63 -8.36 7.73
CA TRP A 106 18.67 -7.08 7.02
C TRP A 106 18.86 -5.94 8.01
N ARG A 107 19.39 -4.81 7.54
CA ARG A 107 19.51 -3.61 8.37
C ARG A 107 18.12 -3.01 8.51
N VAL A 108 17.71 -2.68 9.74
CA VAL A 108 16.51 -1.88 10.00
C VAL A 108 16.88 -0.41 9.87
N ASP A 109 16.14 0.32 9.04
CA ASP A 109 16.40 1.73 8.74
C ASP A 109 15.51 2.65 9.57
N ASP A 110 14.19 2.48 9.44
CA ASP A 110 13.21 3.15 10.27
C ASP A 110 12.14 2.19 10.80
N VAL A 111 11.43 2.64 11.83
CA VAL A 111 10.30 1.91 12.41
C VAL A 111 9.20 2.88 12.83
N ASP A 112 8.04 2.73 12.19
CA ASP A 112 6.86 3.50 12.53
C ASP A 112 5.83 2.69 13.30
N LYS A 113 5.13 3.38 14.19
CA LYS A 113 3.85 2.92 14.74
C LYS A 113 2.75 3.82 14.21
N ILE A 114 1.76 3.21 13.56
CA ILE A 114 0.57 3.92 13.11
C ILE A 114 -0.62 3.57 14.00
N GLU A 115 -1.25 4.59 14.57
CA GLU A 115 -2.53 4.49 15.28
C GLU A 115 -3.64 5.13 14.43
N LYS A 116 -4.74 4.42 14.22
CA LYS A 116 -5.88 4.90 13.39
C LYS A 116 -7.14 5.12 14.23
N SER A 117 -8.05 5.97 13.74
CA SER A 117 -9.29 6.38 14.42
C SER A 117 -10.25 5.25 14.77
N ASP A 118 -10.13 4.11 14.11
CA ASP A 118 -10.89 2.91 14.41
C ASP A 118 -10.25 1.98 15.45
N MET A 119 -9.20 2.48 16.13
CA MET A 119 -8.40 1.78 17.13
C MET A 119 -7.52 0.66 16.57
N SER A 120 -7.38 0.54 15.24
CA SER A 120 -6.33 -0.31 14.67
C SER A 120 -4.96 0.30 14.91
N VAL A 121 -3.97 -0.58 15.06
CA VAL A 121 -2.56 -0.24 15.23
C VAL A 121 -1.74 -1.17 14.36
N VAL A 122 -0.89 -0.59 13.52
CA VAL A 122 0.11 -1.32 12.73
C VAL A 122 1.50 -0.78 13.03
N TYR A 123 2.49 -1.61 12.76
CA TYR A 123 3.90 -1.31 12.93
C TYR A 123 4.62 -1.55 11.61
N ILE A 124 5.31 -0.55 11.11
CA ILE A 124 6.05 -0.62 9.86
C ILE A 124 7.53 -0.73 10.21
N ILE A 125 8.22 -1.64 9.54
CA ILE A 125 9.66 -1.82 9.68
C ILE A 125 10.25 -1.74 8.28
N GLU A 126 11.03 -0.71 8.01
CA GLU A 126 11.84 -0.72 6.80
C GLU A 126 13.12 -1.49 7.01
N VAL A 127 13.45 -2.27 6.00
CA VAL A 127 14.67 -3.04 5.97
C VAL A 127 15.38 -2.90 4.65
N GLU A 128 16.70 -2.84 4.70
CA GLU A 128 17.52 -2.88 3.49
C GLU A 128 18.69 -3.88 3.56
N SER A 129 19.04 -4.35 2.37
CA SER A 129 20.19 -5.22 2.11
C SER A 129 20.79 -4.88 0.76
N GLY A 130 21.88 -4.12 0.78
CA GLY A 130 22.56 -3.69 -0.44
C GLY A 130 21.77 -2.60 -1.17
N THR A 131 21.08 -2.96 -2.25
CA THR A 131 20.22 -2.04 -3.03
C THR A 131 18.74 -2.42 -2.97
N GLN A 132 18.41 -3.42 -2.16
CA GLN A 132 17.03 -3.87 -1.95
C GLN A 132 16.54 -3.24 -0.67
N GLU A 133 15.32 -2.74 -0.70
CA GLU A 133 14.62 -2.12 0.41
C GLU A 133 13.20 -2.65 0.43
N TYR A 134 12.70 -2.95 1.63
CA TYR A 134 11.34 -3.43 1.85
C TYR A 134 10.72 -2.70 3.04
N GLU A 135 9.44 -2.42 2.92
CA GLU A 135 8.58 -1.97 4.00
C GLU A 135 7.71 -3.15 4.47
N LEU A 136 7.78 -3.46 5.76
CA LEU A 136 7.09 -4.61 6.35
C LEU A 136 6.03 -4.15 7.36
N THR A 137 4.75 -4.36 7.05
CA THR A 137 3.65 -3.94 7.91
C THR A 137 3.17 -5.09 8.79
N TYR A 138 3.30 -4.94 10.10
CA TYR A 138 2.91 -5.90 11.12
C TYR A 138 1.72 -5.43 11.95
N LEU A 139 0.83 -6.36 12.30
CA LEU A 139 -0.13 -6.19 13.39
C LEU A 139 0.59 -6.28 14.75
N GLU A 140 -0.04 -5.76 15.80
CA GLU A 140 0.49 -5.82 17.17
C GLU A 140 0.82 -7.25 17.66
N ASP A 141 0.12 -8.27 17.15
CA ASP A 141 0.34 -9.67 17.49
C ASP A 141 1.51 -10.34 16.73
N GLY A 142 2.23 -9.58 15.90
CA GLY A 142 3.35 -10.07 15.09
C GLY A 142 2.95 -10.69 13.75
N THR A 143 1.67 -10.66 13.37
CA THR A 143 1.27 -11.04 12.00
C THR A 143 1.82 -10.03 10.99
N LEU A 144 2.64 -10.48 10.04
CA LEU A 144 3.00 -9.71 8.85
C LEU A 144 1.81 -9.67 7.88
N ILE A 145 1.35 -8.48 7.51
CA ILE A 145 0.19 -8.28 6.62
C ILE A 145 0.56 -7.61 5.29
N ARG A 146 1.71 -6.96 5.16
CA ARG A 146 2.15 -6.42 3.87
C ARG A 146 3.67 -6.42 3.75
N GLU A 147 4.15 -6.65 2.54
CA GLU A 147 5.55 -6.56 2.14
C GLU A 147 5.63 -5.73 0.86
N ASN A 148 6.13 -4.50 0.96
CA ASN A 148 6.25 -3.58 -0.18
C ASN A 148 7.72 -3.38 -0.55
N THR A 149 8.04 -3.33 -1.84
CA THR A 149 9.39 -3.00 -2.35
C THR A 149 9.61 -1.51 -2.59
N GLU A 150 8.55 -0.73 -2.46
CA GLU A 150 8.53 0.71 -2.64
C GLU A 150 7.99 1.33 -1.37
N TRP A 151 8.60 2.43 -0.98
CA TRP A 151 8.06 3.29 0.05
C TRP A 151 6.70 3.84 -0.32
N SER A 152 5.76 3.74 0.62
CA SER A 152 4.45 4.37 0.53
C SER A 152 4.29 5.44 1.61
N GLU A 153 3.71 6.58 1.24
CA GLU A 153 3.16 7.48 2.26
C GLU A 153 1.95 6.78 2.89
N HIS A 154 1.99 6.61 4.21
CA HIS A 154 0.89 6.01 4.96
C HIS A 154 -0.18 7.07 5.18
N LEU A 155 -1.17 7.12 4.29
CA LEU A 155 -2.21 8.14 4.32
C LEU A 155 -3.49 7.66 5.00
N PRO A 156 -4.18 8.53 5.75
CA PRO A 156 -5.40 8.17 6.43
C PRO A 156 -6.59 8.09 5.47
N VAL A 157 -7.54 7.19 5.75
CA VAL A 157 -8.81 7.14 5.05
C VAL A 157 -9.83 8.06 5.72
N ALA A 158 -10.57 8.84 4.93
CA ALA A 158 -11.56 9.77 5.46
C ALA A 158 -12.67 9.04 6.25
N PRO A 159 -13.20 9.61 7.35
CA PRO A 159 -14.13 8.88 8.22
C PRO A 159 -15.39 8.32 7.54
N ASP A 160 -15.93 9.02 6.54
CA ASP A 160 -17.09 8.57 5.77
C ASP A 160 -16.73 7.46 4.76
N GLN A 161 -15.56 7.56 4.13
CA GLN A 161 -14.98 6.51 3.28
C GLN A 161 -14.68 5.25 4.09
N LEU A 162 -14.04 5.40 5.25
CA LEU A 162 -13.72 4.31 6.18
C LEU A 162 -14.98 3.55 6.59
N SER A 163 -16.04 4.26 6.96
CA SER A 163 -17.33 3.66 7.31
C SER A 163 -17.93 2.90 6.13
N SER A 164 -17.93 3.51 4.93
CA SER A 164 -18.48 2.92 3.71
C SER A 164 -17.75 1.64 3.31
N VAL A 165 -16.41 1.66 3.36
CA VAL A 165 -15.56 0.51 3.02
C VAL A 165 -15.78 -0.64 4.00
N LYS A 166 -15.87 -0.37 5.31
CA LYS A 166 -16.18 -1.40 6.32
C LYS A 166 -17.52 -2.08 6.07
N GLU A 167 -18.55 -1.32 5.67
CA GLU A 167 -19.86 -1.87 5.32
C GLU A 167 -19.80 -2.75 4.08
N LEU A 168 -19.13 -2.28 3.01
CA LEU A 168 -18.96 -3.03 1.76
C LEU A 168 -18.18 -4.33 1.98
N VAL A 169 -17.07 -4.29 2.71
CA VAL A 169 -16.27 -5.48 3.04
C VAL A 169 -17.11 -6.48 3.83
N LYS A 170 -17.91 -6.01 4.81
CA LYS A 170 -18.79 -6.89 5.59
C LYS A 170 -19.92 -7.50 4.77
N GLU A 171 -20.43 -6.80 3.75
CA GLU A 171 -21.43 -7.35 2.84
C GLU A 171 -20.83 -8.45 1.94
N MET A 172 -19.63 -8.23 1.41
CA MET A 172 -18.93 -9.17 0.53
C MET A 172 -18.36 -10.37 1.27
N TYR A 173 -17.76 -10.14 2.46
CA TYR A 173 -17.10 -11.13 3.29
C TYR A 173 -17.63 -11.11 4.73
N PRO A 174 -18.85 -11.63 4.98
CA PRO A 174 -19.53 -11.50 6.28
C PRO A 174 -18.82 -12.17 7.47
N GLN A 175 -17.86 -13.05 7.20
CA GLN A 175 -17.07 -13.76 8.22
C GLN A 175 -15.63 -13.23 8.31
N ALA A 176 -15.26 -12.25 7.48
CA ALA A 176 -13.92 -11.71 7.50
C ALA A 176 -13.69 -10.83 8.72
N SER A 177 -12.46 -10.85 9.21
CA SER A 177 -11.92 -9.82 10.11
C SER A 177 -11.14 -8.82 9.27
N ILE A 178 -11.41 -7.54 9.44
CA ILE A 178 -10.57 -6.48 8.86
C ILE A 178 -9.31 -6.38 9.70
N LEU A 179 -8.15 -6.46 9.06
CA LEU A 179 -6.83 -6.39 9.68
C LEU A 179 -6.30 -4.96 9.61
N ASP A 180 -6.36 -4.34 8.43
CA ASP A 180 -5.96 -2.97 8.21
C ASP A 180 -6.74 -2.31 7.06
N ILE A 181 -6.80 -0.98 7.07
CA ILE A 181 -7.36 -0.16 5.99
C ILE A 181 -6.44 1.04 5.80
N GLU A 182 -6.01 1.29 4.57
CA GLU A 182 -5.15 2.41 4.21
C GLU A 182 -5.57 3.08 2.91
N GLU A 183 -5.20 4.34 2.75
CA GLU A 183 -5.26 5.01 1.45
C GLU A 183 -3.94 4.78 0.72
N GLU A 184 -4.01 4.28 -0.51
CA GLU A 184 -2.85 4.19 -1.39
C GLU A 184 -3.16 4.86 -2.74
N LYS A 185 -2.36 5.88 -3.10
CA LYS A 185 -2.40 6.56 -4.40
C LYS A 185 -3.82 7.02 -4.79
N GLY A 186 -4.59 7.54 -3.83
CA GLY A 186 -5.97 8.01 -4.00
C GLY A 186 -7.04 6.91 -4.08
N ASN A 187 -6.71 5.68 -3.66
CA ASN A 187 -7.61 4.53 -3.59
C ASN A 187 -7.54 3.90 -2.20
N ILE A 188 -8.37 2.91 -1.91
CA ILE A 188 -8.41 2.28 -0.59
C ILE A 188 -8.09 0.80 -0.72
N GLU A 189 -7.11 0.36 0.07
CA GLU A 189 -6.79 -1.05 0.26
C GLU A 189 -7.27 -1.52 1.63
N VAL A 190 -7.78 -2.75 1.68
CA VAL A 190 -8.30 -3.35 2.91
C VAL A 190 -7.73 -4.74 3.06
N GLU A 191 -6.86 -4.92 4.04
CA GLU A 191 -6.38 -6.23 4.44
C GLU A 191 -7.45 -6.92 5.28
N ILE A 192 -7.84 -8.12 4.86
CA ILE A 192 -8.83 -8.94 5.56
C ILE A 192 -8.32 -10.35 5.81
N ARG A 193 -8.80 -10.97 6.88
CA ARG A 193 -8.68 -12.41 7.12
C ARG A 193 -10.04 -13.07 6.97
N ASP A 194 -10.20 -13.87 5.93
CA ASP A 194 -11.43 -14.58 5.59
C ASP A 194 -11.15 -16.07 5.38
N GLY A 195 -11.84 -16.95 6.12
CA GLY A 195 -11.63 -18.39 6.02
C GLY A 195 -10.21 -18.86 6.40
N GLY A 196 -9.48 -18.09 7.21
CA GLY A 196 -8.09 -18.37 7.59
C GLY A 196 -7.05 -17.91 6.56
N ARG A 197 -7.49 -17.26 5.48
CA ARG A 197 -6.65 -16.70 4.43
C ARG A 197 -6.63 -15.18 4.52
N GLN A 198 -5.46 -14.58 4.33
CA GLN A 198 -5.35 -13.14 4.16
C GLN A 198 -5.69 -12.77 2.70
N LYS A 199 -6.42 -11.67 2.53
CA LYS A 199 -6.82 -11.14 1.22
C LYS A 199 -6.73 -9.63 1.27
N GLU A 200 -6.43 -9.05 0.13
CA GLU A 200 -6.47 -7.60 -0.10
C GLU A 200 -7.75 -7.28 -0.88
N VAL A 201 -8.60 -6.40 -0.36
CA VAL A 201 -9.77 -5.89 -1.07
C VAL A 201 -9.49 -4.46 -1.53
N TYR A 202 -9.43 -4.26 -2.84
CA TYR A 202 -9.08 -2.97 -3.44
C TYR A 202 -10.33 -2.22 -3.91
N PHE A 203 -10.45 -0.96 -3.48
CA PHE A 203 -11.50 -0.03 -3.87
C PHE A 203 -10.92 1.18 -4.58
N LYS A 204 -11.43 1.46 -5.78
CA LYS A 204 -11.17 2.72 -6.46
C LYS A 204 -12.10 3.80 -5.93
N LEU A 205 -11.60 5.00 -5.65
CA LEU A 205 -12.45 6.14 -5.35
C LEU A 205 -12.97 6.79 -6.65
N ALA A 206 -14.29 6.71 -6.86
CA ALA A 206 -15.00 7.37 -7.95
C ALA A 206 -15.90 8.47 -7.37
N ASP A 207 -15.58 9.74 -7.65
CA ASP A 207 -16.25 10.90 -7.06
C ASP A 207 -16.28 10.84 -5.51
N GLY A 208 -15.17 10.42 -4.91
CA GLY A 208 -15.00 10.26 -3.46
C GLY A 208 -15.70 9.04 -2.86
N LYS A 209 -16.27 8.14 -3.69
CA LYS A 209 -16.97 6.94 -3.22
C LYS A 209 -16.20 5.66 -3.57
N PRO A 210 -16.09 4.70 -2.65
CA PRO A 210 -15.43 3.43 -2.92
C PRO A 210 -16.22 2.59 -3.93
N VAL A 211 -15.54 2.14 -4.96
CA VAL A 211 -16.03 1.16 -5.96
C VAL A 211 -15.08 -0.02 -5.93
N TRP A 212 -15.60 -1.19 -5.54
CA TRP A 212 -14.81 -2.43 -5.53
C TRP A 212 -14.28 -2.74 -6.94
N MET A 213 -12.98 -3.01 -7.02
CA MET A 213 -12.32 -3.35 -8.28
C MET A 213 -11.87 -4.81 -8.31
N HIS A 214 -11.24 -5.27 -7.23
CA HIS A 214 -10.85 -6.66 -7.08
C HIS A 214 -10.65 -7.05 -5.62
N THR A 215 -10.60 -8.35 -5.40
CA THR A 215 -10.02 -8.94 -4.19
C THR A 215 -8.92 -9.90 -4.62
N SER A 216 -7.75 -9.77 -4.00
CA SER A 216 -6.53 -10.50 -4.34
C SER A 216 -6.11 -11.41 -3.17
N TYR A 217 -5.46 -12.54 -3.49
CA TYR A 217 -4.66 -13.29 -2.52
C TYR A 217 -3.64 -14.19 -3.22
N GLU A 218 -2.52 -14.44 -2.56
CA GLU A 218 -1.52 -15.41 -3.00
C GLU A 218 -2.08 -16.84 -2.95
N VAL A 219 -1.87 -17.62 -4.00
CA VAL A 219 -2.16 -19.04 -4.09
C VAL A 219 -0.95 -19.83 -3.63
N GLU A 220 -1.11 -20.54 -2.53
CA GLU A 220 -0.02 -21.30 -1.94
C GLU A 220 0.40 -22.47 -2.84
N ARG A 221 1.69 -22.82 -2.82
CA ARG A 221 2.22 -23.93 -3.64
C ARG A 221 1.48 -25.25 -3.43
N TYR A 222 1.01 -25.52 -2.21
CA TYR A 222 0.26 -26.75 -1.91
C TYR A 222 -1.17 -26.76 -2.46
N GLU A 223 -1.70 -25.60 -2.87
CA GLU A 223 -3.04 -25.42 -3.41
C GLU A 223 -3.12 -25.55 -4.93
N ILE A 224 -1.98 -25.46 -5.63
CA ILE A 224 -1.90 -25.57 -7.09
C ILE A 224 -2.65 -26.81 -7.61
N LYS A 225 -2.55 -27.94 -6.90
CA LYS A 225 -3.24 -29.21 -7.25
C LYS A 225 -4.77 -29.15 -7.14
N ASN A 226 -5.31 -28.16 -6.43
CA ASN A 226 -6.73 -27.94 -6.19
C ASN A 226 -7.32 -26.86 -7.11
N LEU A 227 -6.49 -26.17 -7.90
CA LEU A 227 -6.94 -25.17 -8.87
C LEU A 227 -7.81 -25.81 -9.98
N PRO A 228 -8.59 -25.04 -10.75
CA PRO A 228 -9.28 -25.55 -11.92
C PRO A 228 -8.33 -26.28 -12.87
N GLU A 229 -8.75 -27.43 -13.42
CA GLU A 229 -7.89 -28.28 -14.25
C GLU A 229 -7.26 -27.51 -15.43
N ALA A 230 -8.02 -26.60 -16.04
CA ALA A 230 -7.54 -25.79 -17.15
C ALA A 230 -6.42 -24.82 -16.74
N VAL A 231 -6.47 -24.28 -15.51
CA VAL A 231 -5.41 -23.43 -14.95
C VAL A 231 -4.17 -24.27 -14.67
N GLN A 232 -4.34 -25.47 -14.09
CA GLN A 232 -3.21 -26.39 -13.88
C GLN A 232 -2.50 -26.75 -15.19
N GLN A 233 -3.26 -26.97 -16.27
CA GLN A 233 -2.70 -27.22 -17.61
C GLN A 233 -1.96 -25.99 -18.16
N ALA A 234 -2.48 -24.78 -17.94
CA ALA A 234 -1.80 -23.55 -18.33
C ALA A 234 -0.46 -23.38 -17.60
N LEU A 235 -0.42 -23.60 -16.29
CA LEU A 235 0.82 -23.57 -15.50
C LEU A 235 1.84 -24.62 -15.99
N GLN A 236 1.39 -25.85 -16.27
CA GLN A 236 2.26 -26.89 -16.84
C GLN A 236 2.80 -26.51 -18.22
N ALA A 237 2.01 -25.80 -19.05
CA ALA A 237 2.46 -25.32 -20.35
C ALA A 237 3.52 -24.21 -20.22
N LEU A 238 3.39 -23.32 -19.24
CA LEU A 238 4.41 -22.31 -18.92
C LEU A 238 5.72 -22.98 -18.51
N SER A 239 5.68 -23.91 -17.55
CA SER A 239 6.88 -24.66 -17.15
C SER A 239 7.46 -25.49 -18.30
N GLY A 240 6.62 -26.11 -19.12
CA GLY A 240 7.03 -26.86 -20.31
C GLY A 240 7.71 -25.99 -21.39
N SER A 241 7.50 -24.68 -21.36
CA SER A 241 8.16 -23.72 -22.25
C SER A 241 9.55 -23.27 -21.75
N GLY A 242 9.95 -23.71 -20.55
CA GLY A 242 11.21 -23.36 -19.90
C GLY A 242 11.13 -22.12 -19.00
N MET A 243 9.92 -21.64 -18.69
CA MET A 243 9.70 -20.58 -17.69
C MET A 243 9.61 -21.20 -16.30
N GLU A 244 10.23 -20.57 -15.30
CA GLU A 244 10.06 -20.95 -13.90
C GLU A 244 8.83 -20.20 -13.35
N VAL A 245 8.00 -20.87 -12.56
CA VAL A 245 6.81 -20.25 -11.94
C VAL A 245 7.16 -19.98 -10.49
N ASP A 246 7.12 -18.71 -10.12
CA ASP A 246 7.59 -18.25 -8.81
C ASP A 246 6.42 -18.18 -7.85
N ASP A 247 5.50 -17.25 -8.13
CA ASP A 247 4.31 -16.94 -7.33
C ASP A 247 3.05 -16.87 -8.21
N ILE A 248 1.91 -17.10 -7.57
CA ILE A 248 0.61 -17.07 -8.23
C ILE A 248 -0.35 -16.30 -7.34
N ASP A 249 -0.95 -15.24 -7.85
CA ASP A 249 -2.04 -14.53 -7.18
C ASP A 249 -3.36 -14.85 -7.85
N PHE A 250 -4.41 -15.03 -7.06
CA PHE A 250 -5.78 -15.06 -7.55
C PHE A 250 -6.44 -13.70 -7.41
N PHE A 251 -7.20 -13.30 -8.42
CA PHE A 251 -7.96 -12.06 -8.47
C PHE A 251 -9.44 -12.35 -8.72
N GLU A 252 -10.30 -11.96 -7.78
CA GLU A 252 -11.74 -11.82 -7.97
C GLU A 252 -12.01 -10.45 -8.59
N THR A 253 -12.76 -10.36 -9.69
CA THR A 253 -13.09 -9.06 -10.31
C THR A 253 -14.53 -9.02 -10.85
N PRO A 254 -15.11 -7.84 -11.12
CA PRO A 254 -16.42 -7.74 -11.74
C PRO A 254 -16.50 -8.32 -13.16
N GLN A 255 -15.37 -8.45 -13.87
CA GLN A 255 -15.33 -8.96 -15.25
C GLN A 255 -15.03 -10.46 -15.34
N GLY A 256 -14.75 -11.11 -14.20
CA GLY A 256 -14.36 -12.52 -14.11
C GLY A 256 -13.02 -12.69 -13.42
N ASN A 257 -12.84 -13.83 -12.78
CA ASN A 257 -11.65 -14.10 -11.99
C ASN A 257 -10.49 -14.53 -12.88
N TYR A 258 -9.27 -14.26 -12.42
CA TYR A 258 -8.05 -14.68 -13.10
C TYR A 258 -6.93 -14.95 -12.10
N TYR A 259 -5.86 -15.56 -12.60
CA TYR A 259 -4.61 -15.80 -11.90
C TYR A 259 -3.53 -14.94 -12.53
N ARG A 260 -2.79 -14.18 -11.72
CA ARG A 260 -1.55 -13.51 -12.12
C ARG A 260 -0.40 -14.43 -11.70
N VAL A 261 0.35 -14.93 -12.67
CA VAL A 261 1.45 -15.85 -12.48
C VAL A 261 2.74 -15.09 -12.70
N GLU A 262 3.56 -14.96 -11.67
CA GLU A 262 4.94 -14.51 -11.82
C GLU A 262 5.79 -15.64 -12.40
N VAL A 263 6.51 -15.33 -13.47
CA VAL A 263 7.41 -16.28 -14.11
C VAL A 263 8.75 -15.66 -14.46
N GLU A 264 9.83 -16.40 -14.22
CA GLU A 264 11.16 -16.10 -14.72
C GLU A 264 11.39 -16.76 -16.10
N ASP A 265 11.69 -15.95 -17.12
CA ASP A 265 12.07 -16.43 -18.46
C ASP A 265 13.45 -15.90 -18.86
N ARG A 266 14.49 -16.71 -18.61
CA ARG A 266 15.90 -16.40 -18.89
C ARG A 266 16.36 -15.12 -18.18
N ASP A 267 16.28 -15.12 -16.85
CA ASP A 267 16.64 -13.98 -15.99
C ASP A 267 15.77 -12.73 -16.23
N VAL A 268 14.53 -12.92 -16.70
CA VAL A 268 13.56 -11.84 -16.93
C VAL A 268 12.21 -12.20 -16.34
N ASP A 269 11.81 -11.41 -15.34
CA ASP A 269 10.53 -11.58 -14.66
C ASP A 269 9.36 -11.06 -15.50
N LYS A 270 8.27 -11.83 -15.52
CA LYS A 270 7.06 -11.55 -16.27
C LYS A 270 5.84 -11.89 -15.45
N TYR A 271 4.75 -11.16 -15.72
CA TYR A 271 3.42 -11.56 -15.29
C TYR A 271 2.65 -12.18 -16.46
N VAL A 272 2.15 -13.39 -16.26
CA VAL A 272 1.21 -14.09 -17.14
C VAL A 272 -0.16 -14.13 -16.49
N TYR A 273 -1.19 -13.70 -17.23
CA TYR A 273 -2.56 -13.63 -16.74
C TYR A 273 -3.37 -14.78 -17.34
N VAL A 274 -3.96 -15.61 -16.49
CA VAL A 274 -4.69 -16.83 -16.87
C VAL A 274 -6.11 -16.76 -16.31
N ALA A 275 -7.13 -16.80 -17.16
CA ALA A 275 -8.52 -16.89 -16.70
C ALA A 275 -8.81 -18.26 -16.05
N GLU A 276 -9.88 -18.38 -15.26
CA GLU A 276 -10.27 -19.65 -14.63
C GLU A 276 -10.52 -20.81 -15.61
N ASN A 277 -10.85 -20.49 -16.87
CA ASN A 277 -11.02 -21.47 -17.94
C ASN A 277 -9.69 -21.89 -18.61
N GLY A 278 -8.54 -21.42 -18.11
CA GLY A 278 -7.19 -21.70 -18.62
C GLY A 278 -6.76 -20.84 -19.81
N GLU A 279 -7.58 -19.88 -20.26
CA GLU A 279 -7.22 -18.97 -21.34
C GLU A 279 -6.14 -17.98 -20.89
N MET A 280 -5.06 -17.89 -21.67
CA MET A 280 -4.04 -16.84 -21.46
C MET A 280 -4.59 -15.50 -21.93
N LEU A 281 -4.86 -14.61 -20.99
CA LEU A 281 -5.40 -13.27 -21.26
C LEU A 281 -4.30 -12.32 -21.74
N GLN A 282 -3.13 -12.38 -21.08
CA GLN A 282 -2.05 -11.45 -21.33
C GLN A 282 -0.71 -11.96 -20.78
N MET A 283 0.40 -11.46 -21.31
CA MET A 283 1.73 -11.56 -20.71
C MET A 283 2.41 -10.19 -20.76
N ARG A 284 3.04 -9.76 -19.66
CA ARG A 284 3.75 -8.48 -19.53
C ARG A 284 5.09 -8.69 -18.85
N LEU A 285 6.07 -7.83 -19.14
CA LEU A 285 7.28 -7.73 -18.31
C LEU A 285 6.90 -7.24 -16.92
N LYS A 286 7.54 -7.77 -15.87
CA LYS A 286 7.49 -7.19 -14.54
C LYS A 286 8.37 -5.94 -14.57
N ASN A 287 7.79 -4.82 -15.00
CA ASN A 287 8.50 -3.55 -14.93
C ASN A 287 8.69 -3.20 -13.45
N HIS A 288 9.94 -3.15 -13.00
CA HIS A 288 10.30 -2.38 -11.81
C HIS A 288 10.25 -0.92 -12.28
N VAL A 289 9.28 -0.15 -11.82
CA VAL A 289 9.20 1.29 -12.13
C VAL A 289 9.99 2.05 -11.08
#